data_AF-A0AAW9SRI1-F1
#
_entry.id   AF-A0AAW9SRI1-F1
#
_cell.length_a   1.000
_cell.length_b   1.000
_cell.length_c   1.000
_cell.angle_alpha   90.00
_cell.angle_beta   90.00
_cell.angle_gamma   90.00
#
_symmetry.space_group_name_H-M   'P 1'
#
loop_
_entity.id
_entity.type
_entity.pdbx_description
1 polymer ?
#
loop_
_entity_poly.entity_id
_entity_poly.type
_entity_poly.pdbx_seq_one_letter_code
_entity_poly.pdbx_strand_id
1 'polypeptide(L)'
;MKKYFILRLPQRPGALRDFLNFLGPEDDIARFEYLKKSARNFGSVLIGIETARPQNFQTLLAKLDAHGFTYQDITENETVAQFVI
;
A
#
# COMPACT_ATOMS: atom_id res chain seq x y z
N MET A 1 1.44 8.31 12.83
CA MET A 1 2.57 8.28 11.87
C MET A 1 2.02 7.87 10.51
N LYS A 2 2.51 8.49 9.43
CA LYS A 2 2.02 8.24 8.06
C LYS A 2 3.14 7.64 7.21
N LYS A 3 2.79 6.64 6.40
CA LYS A 3 3.66 6.05 5.38
C LYS A 3 2.94 5.94 4.05
N TYR A 4 3.71 5.97 2.96
CA TYR A 4 3.19 5.85 1.62
C TYR A 4 3.83 4.67 0.91
N PHE A 5 3.01 3.87 0.22
CA PHE A 5 3.43 2.67 -0.47
C PHE A 5 2.88 2.63 -1.89
N ILE A 6 3.68 2.12 -2.83
CA ILE A 6 3.19 1.66 -4.12
C ILE A 6 3.00 0.15 -4.04
N LEU A 7 1.75 -0.31 -4.16
CA LEU A 7 1.36 -1.71 -4.15
C LEU A 7 1.14 -2.23 -5.58
N ARG A 8 1.50 -3.50 -5.81
CA ARG A 8 1.07 -4.24 -7.01
C ARG A 8 -0.08 -5.18 -6.62
N LEU A 9 -1.29 -4.84 -7.05
CA LEU A 9 -2.47 -5.67 -6.83
C LEU A 9 -2.76 -6.52 -8.06
N PRO A 10 -3.16 -7.80 -7.90
CA PRO A 10 -3.61 -8.61 -9.03
C PRO A 10 -4.87 -7.98 -9.66
N GLN A 11 -4.97 -8.01 -10.98
CA GLN A 11 -6.17 -7.55 -11.69
C GLN A 11 -7.28 -8.61 -11.62
N ARG A 12 -7.86 -8.77 -10.42
CA ARG A 12 -9.03 -9.62 -10.19
C ARG A 12 -10.04 -8.91 -9.28
N PRO A 13 -11.34 -9.22 -9.40
CA PRO A 13 -12.35 -8.76 -8.45
C PRO A 13 -11.95 -9.07 -7.01
N GLY A 14 -12.13 -8.11 -6.11
CA GLY A 14 -11.85 -8.27 -4.68
C GLY A 14 -10.40 -8.07 -4.24
N ALA A 15 -9.43 -7.92 -5.15
CA ALA A 15 -8.02 -7.79 -4.77
C ALA A 15 -7.73 -6.64 -3.79
N LEU A 16 -8.40 -5.50 -3.98
CA LEU A 16 -8.30 -4.38 -3.04
C LEU A 16 -8.93 -4.72 -1.69
N ARG A 17 -10.12 -5.32 -1.68
CA ARG A 17 -10.80 -5.71 -0.44
C ARG A 17 -9.95 -6.69 0.36
N ASP A 18 -9.32 -7.65 -0.32
CA ASP A 18 -8.40 -8.60 0.32
C ASP A 18 -7.22 -7.87 0.97
N PHE A 19 -6.66 -6.86 0.29
CA PHE A 19 -5.60 -6.02 0.85
C PHE A 19 -6.06 -5.27 2.12
N LEU A 20 -7.26 -4.68 2.09
CA LEU A 20 -7.80 -3.92 3.23
C LEU A 20 -7.96 -4.77 4.50
N ASN A 21 -8.18 -6.07 4.35
CA ASN A 21 -8.29 -7.00 5.48
C ASN A 21 -6.97 -7.18 6.25
N PHE A 22 -5.82 -6.75 5.71
CA PHE A 22 -4.53 -6.81 6.42
C PHE A 22 -4.32 -5.66 7.40
N LEU A 23 -5.03 -4.53 7.20
CA LEU A 23 -4.96 -3.36 8.06
C LEU A 23 -5.47 -3.70 9.47
N GLY A 24 -4.80 -3.16 10.47
CA GLY A 24 -5.21 -3.25 11.86
C GLY A 24 -6.36 -2.28 12.19
N PRO A 25 -6.98 -2.43 13.38
CA PRO A 25 -8.08 -1.56 13.81
C PRO A 25 -7.69 -0.10 14.07
N GLU A 26 -6.38 0.19 14.10
CA GLU A 26 -5.82 1.54 14.29
C GLU A 26 -5.11 2.07 13.04
N ASP A 27 -5.28 1.37 11.91
CA ASP A 27 -4.65 1.74 10.65
C ASP A 27 -5.71 2.36 9.72
N ASP A 28 -5.53 3.63 9.41
CA ASP A 28 -6.41 4.41 8.54
C ASP A 28 -5.80 4.60 7.15
N ILE A 29 -6.64 4.60 6.13
CA ILE A 29 -6.23 4.95 4.77
C ILE A 29 -6.27 6.46 4.62
N ALA A 30 -5.10 7.08 4.57
CA ALA A 30 -4.95 8.51 4.35
C ALA A 30 -4.95 8.91 2.87
N ARG A 31 -4.59 8.00 1.97
CA ARG A 31 -4.59 8.23 0.53
C ARG A 31 -4.81 6.94 -0.22
N PHE A 32 -5.55 6.99 -1.32
CA PHE A 32 -5.74 5.84 -2.19
C PHE A 32 -5.87 6.29 -3.64
N GLU A 33 -4.93 5.91 -4.49
CA GLU A 33 -4.93 6.26 -5.91
C GLU A 33 -4.53 5.08 -6.78
N TYR A 34 -5.29 4.86 -7.85
CA TYR A 34 -4.93 3.88 -8.86
C TYR A 34 -3.95 4.52 -9.85
N LEU A 35 -2.71 4.05 -9.85
CA LEU A 35 -1.69 4.50 -10.79
C LEU A 35 -1.88 3.75 -12.11
N LYS A 36 -2.20 4.48 -13.18
CA LYS A 36 -2.27 3.88 -14.52
C LYS A 36 -0.88 3.40 -14.95
N LYS A 37 -0.67 2.09 -15.04
CA LYS A 37 0.42 1.45 -15.81
C LYS A 37 -0.13 0.33 -16.69
N SER A 38 0.42 0.20 -17.91
CA SER A 38 -0.04 -0.71 -18.99
C SER A 38 0.32 -2.18 -18.78
N ALA A 39 0.32 -2.69 -17.55
CA ALA A 39 0.58 -4.10 -17.29
C ALA A 39 -0.72 -4.90 -17.34
N ARG A 40 -0.77 -5.97 -18.14
CA ARG A 40 -1.98 -6.74 -18.43
C ARG A 40 -2.57 -7.50 -17.22
N ASN A 41 -1.75 -7.75 -16.19
CA ASN A 41 -2.10 -8.68 -15.09
C ASN A 41 -2.09 -8.03 -13.69
N PHE A 42 -1.49 -6.85 -13.52
CA PHE A 42 -1.33 -6.19 -12.22
C PHE A 42 -1.63 -4.69 -12.33
N GLY A 43 -2.35 -4.17 -11.33
CA GLY A 43 -2.57 -2.74 -11.13
C GLY A 43 -1.57 -2.17 -10.13
N SER A 44 -1.07 -0.96 -10.38
CA SER A 44 -0.29 -0.22 -9.40
C SER A 44 -1.21 0.70 -8.60
N VAL A 45 -1.09 0.67 -7.28
CA VAL A 45 -1.89 1.50 -6.38
C VAL A 45 -0.95 2.26 -5.47
N LEU A 46 -1.09 3.58 -5.40
CA LEU A 46 -0.53 4.37 -4.32
C LEU A 46 -1.49 4.30 -3.13
N ILE A 47 -0.96 3.90 -1.97
CA ILE A 47 -1.68 3.96 -0.72
C ILE A 47 -0.89 4.76 0.31
N GLY A 48 -1.57 5.68 0.99
CA GLY A 48 -1.08 6.31 2.21
C GLY A 48 -1.78 5.66 3.40
N ILE A 49 -1.00 5.17 4.37
CA ILE A 49 -1.52 4.55 5.58
C ILE A 49 -1.06 5.38 6.77
N GLU A 50 -2.00 5.72 7.62
CA GLU A 50 -1.77 6.41 8.89
C GLU A 50 -2.08 5.45 10.03
N THR A 51 -1.20 5.41 11.03
CA THR A 51 -1.39 4.55 12.19
C THR A 51 -0.99 5.28 13.47
N ALA A 52 -1.69 4.97 14.56
CA ALA A 52 -1.37 5.49 15.89
C ALA A 52 -0.06 4.91 16.44
N ARG A 53 0.30 3.67 16.07
CA ARG A 53 1.46 2.94 16.60
C ARG A 53 2.43 2.55 15.48
N PRO A 54 3.69 3.04 15.49
CA PRO A 54 4.68 2.71 14.45
C PRO A 54 4.93 1.21 14.25
N GLN A 55 4.76 0.40 15.29
CA GLN A 55 4.94 -1.06 15.27
C GLN A 55 3.88 -1.76 14.39
N ASN A 56 2.73 -1.13 14.15
CA ASN A 56 1.68 -1.68 13.29
C ASN A 56 2.18 -1.84 11.85
N PHE A 57 3.09 -0.96 11.38
CA PHE A 57 3.71 -1.13 10.07
C PHE A 57 4.52 -2.42 9.96
N GLN A 58 5.29 -2.78 10.99
CA GLN A 58 6.05 -4.05 10.97
C GLN A 58 5.10 -5.24 10.85
N THR A 59 3.98 -5.20 11.57
CA THR A 59 2.95 -6.25 11.51
C THR A 59 2.29 -6.31 10.14
N LEU A 60 1.94 -5.15 9.56
CA LEU A 60 1.35 -5.06 8.23
C LEU A 60 2.31 -5.61 7.16
N LEU A 61 3.57 -5.17 7.15
CA LEU A 61 4.55 -5.60 6.16
C LEU A 61 4.81 -7.11 6.25
N ALA A 62 4.92 -7.66 7.46
CA ALA A 62 5.06 -9.10 7.65
C ALA A 62 3.87 -9.90 7.09
N LYS A 63 2.64 -9.40 7.25
CA LYS A 63 1.44 -10.01 6.62
C LYS A 63 1.51 -9.92 5.09
N LEU A 64 1.89 -8.77 4.55
CA LEU A 64 2.01 -8.59 3.10
C LEU A 64 3.05 -9.54 2.50
N ASP A 65 4.22 -9.66 3.14
CA ASP A 65 5.28 -10.59 2.72
C ASP A 65 4.81 -12.04 2.78
N ALA A 66 4.15 -12.44 3.87
CA ALA A 66 3.61 -13.80 4.03
C ALA A 66 2.56 -14.18 2.98
N HIS A 67 1.86 -13.18 2.42
CA HIS A 67 0.85 -13.36 1.37
C HIS A 67 1.37 -13.06 -0.05
N GLY A 68 2.68 -12.79 -0.20
CA GLY A 68 3.32 -12.58 -1.50
C GLY A 68 2.99 -11.26 -2.19
N PHE A 69 2.56 -10.24 -1.44
CA PHE A 69 2.33 -8.91 -2.00
C PHE A 69 3.65 -8.24 -2.37
N THR A 70 3.68 -7.59 -3.54
CA THR A 70 4.79 -6.71 -3.91
C THR A 70 4.43 -5.28 -3.57
N TYR A 71 5.28 -4.60 -2.80
CA TYR A 71 5.13 -3.20 -2.44
C TYR A 71 6.47 -2.48 -2.45
N GLN A 72 6.40 -1.15 -2.47
CA GLN A 72 7.55 -0.26 -2.33
C GLN A 72 7.19 0.84 -1.33
N ASP A 73 7.94 0.97 -0.23
CA ASP A 73 7.84 2.11 0.67
C ASP A 73 8.50 3.33 -0.02
N ILE A 74 7.72 4.40 -0.17
CA ILE A 74 8.15 5.66 -0.80
C ILE A 74 8.11 6.82 0.19
N THR A 75 7.92 6.55 1.49
CA THR A 75 7.75 7.57 2.53
C THR A 75 8.92 8.56 2.58
N GLU A 76 10.14 8.08 2.36
CA GLU A 76 11.36 8.90 2.34
C GLU A 76 11.92 9.13 0.92
N ASN A 77 11.17 8.75 -0.12
CA ASN A 77 11.61 8.95 -1.50
C ASN A 77 11.16 10.33 -2.00
N GLU A 78 12.00 11.34 -1.81
CA GLU A 78 11.68 12.73 -2.17
C GLU A 78 11.30 12.91 -3.65
N THR A 79 11.97 12.19 -4.56
CA THR A 79 11.67 12.29 -5.99
C THR A 79 10.27 11.74 -6.30
N VAL A 80 9.92 10.56 -5.79
CA VAL A 80 8.59 9.98 -6.02
C VAL A 80 7.52 10.77 -5.27
N ALA A 81 7.81 11.24 -4.05
CA ALA A 81 6.90 12.10 -3.30
C ALA A 81 6.52 13.35 -4.10
N GLN A 82 7.47 14.02 -4.77
CA GLN A 82 7.15 15.23 -5.56
C GLN A 82 6.19 14.99 -6.74
N PHE A 83 6.14 13.78 -7.30
CA PHE A 83 5.28 13.47 -8.46
C PHE A 83 3.96 12.82 -8.08
N VAL A 84 3.86 12.21 -6.89
CA VAL A 84 2.71 11.37 -6.52
C VAL A 84 2.15 11.70 -5.13
N ILE A 85 2.82 12.52 -4.32
CA ILE A 85 2.32 13.01 -3.02
C ILE A 85 1.93 14.49 -3.14
#